data_AF-A0A2N1MAA4-F1
#
_entry.id   AF-A0A2N1MAA4-F1
#
_cell.length_a   1.000
_cell.length_b   1.000
_cell.length_c   1.000
_cell.angle_alpha   90.00
_cell.angle_beta   90.00
_cell.angle_gamma   90.00
#
_symmetry.space_group_name_H-M   'P 1'
#
loop_
_entity.id
_entity.type
_entity.pdbx_description
1 polymer ?
#
loop_
_entity_poly.entity_id
_entity_poly.type
_entity_poly.pdbx_seq_one_letter_code
_entity_poly.pdbx_strand_id
1 'polypeptide(L)'
;MLRNFFLKGRYKEFKSIVKSEKATLIITSLFLEIFITEFYKVIWQPRYDIVTDWKCTKGNKKQDLRKKIPVQQCIVYKRIPTQQVEDGTYDLKERKIFKCSKQSSVVLEKIK
;
A
#
# COMPACT_ATOMS: atom_id res chain seq x y z
N MET A 1 13.14 -2.60 -18.86
CA MET A 1 11.73 -2.49 -18.44
C MET A 1 10.77 -2.24 -19.61
N LEU A 2 11.01 -1.23 -20.47
CA LEU A 2 10.11 -0.88 -21.59
C LEU A 2 9.89 -1.96 -22.67
N ARG A 3 10.79 -2.94 -22.78
CA ARG A 3 10.73 -4.02 -23.80
C ARG A 3 9.43 -4.83 -23.76
N ASN A 4 8.81 -4.96 -22.58
CA ASN A 4 7.56 -5.73 -22.41
C ASN A 4 6.31 -4.93 -22.81
N PHE A 5 6.43 -3.61 -22.93
CA PHE A 5 5.32 -2.73 -23.31
C PHE A 5 5.17 -2.59 -24.83
N PHE A 6 6.14 -3.08 -25.61
CA PHE A 6 6.13 -2.98 -27.07
C PHE A 6 6.32 -4.35 -27.72
N LEU A 7 5.60 -4.59 -28.82
CA LEU A 7 5.86 -5.73 -29.70
C LEU A 7 7.31 -5.70 -30.19
N LYS A 8 7.92 -6.87 -30.34
CA LYS A 8 9.37 -7.05 -30.59
C LYS A 8 9.90 -6.24 -31.78
N GLY A 9 9.09 -6.05 -32.83
CA GLY A 9 9.42 -5.21 -33.99
C GLY A 9 9.43 -3.72 -33.66
N ARG A 10 8.37 -3.21 -33.03
CA ARG A 10 8.24 -1.79 -32.65
C ARG A 10 9.26 -1.36 -31.60
N TYR A 11 9.66 -2.28 -30.71
CA TYR A 11 10.73 -2.00 -29.75
C TYR A 11 12.07 -1.73 -30.44
N LYS A 12 12.40 -2.46 -31.52
CA LYS A 12 13.65 -2.23 -32.26
C LYS A 12 13.67 -0.84 -32.90
N GLU A 13 12.53 -0.43 -33.45
CA GLU A 13 12.34 0.86 -34.10
C GLU A 13 12.43 2.02 -33.10
N PHE A 14 11.74 1.90 -31.96
CA PHE A 14 11.87 2.83 -30.84
C PHE A 14 13.32 2.90 -30.34
N LYS A 15 13.98 1.75 -30.18
CA LYS A 15 15.39 1.69 -29.77
C LYS A 15 16.31 2.38 -30.78
N SER A 16 16.02 2.35 -32.08
CA SER A 16 16.80 3.11 -33.06
C SER A 16 16.60 4.62 -32.96
N ILE A 17 15.39 5.08 -32.62
CA ILE A 17 15.08 6.50 -32.41
C ILE A 17 15.78 7.02 -31.15
N VAL A 18 15.79 6.22 -30.08
CA VAL A 18 16.33 6.56 -28.76
C VAL A 18 17.85 6.31 -28.70
N LYS A 19 18.54 6.17 -29.84
CA LYS A 19 20.02 6.03 -29.86
C LYS A 19 20.74 7.29 -29.38
N SER A 20 20.15 8.45 -29.59
CA SER A 20 20.70 9.74 -29.16
C SER A 20 20.38 9.97 -27.69
N GLU A 21 21.39 10.38 -26.91
CA GLU A 21 21.22 10.73 -25.50
C GLU A 21 20.23 11.89 -25.33
N LYS A 22 20.32 12.93 -26.18
CA LYS A 22 19.34 14.03 -26.20
C LYS A 22 17.92 13.55 -26.50
N ALA A 23 17.75 12.65 -27.47
CA ALA A 23 16.43 12.10 -27.79
C ALA A 23 15.88 11.26 -26.63
N THR A 24 16.73 10.49 -25.96
CA THR A 24 16.39 9.73 -24.76
C THR A 24 15.87 10.62 -23.65
N LEU A 25 16.58 11.71 -23.36
CA LEU A 25 16.19 12.66 -22.30
C LEU A 25 14.84 13.32 -22.61
N ILE A 26 14.62 13.77 -23.85
CA ILE A 26 13.37 14.40 -24.28
C ILE A 26 12.20 13.40 -24.16
N ILE A 27 12.36 12.19 -24.71
CA ILE A 27 11.32 11.16 -24.67
C ILE A 27 11.03 10.75 -23.23
N THR A 28 12.05 10.60 -22.39
CA THR A 28 11.88 10.26 -20.98
C THR A 28 11.16 11.36 -20.22
N SER A 29 11.50 12.64 -20.46
CA SER A 29 10.84 13.79 -19.85
C SER A 29 9.36 13.85 -20.21
N LEU A 30 9.03 13.75 -21.51
CA LEU A 30 7.64 13.74 -21.99
C LEU A 30 6.85 12.56 -21.42
N PHE A 31 7.47 11.37 -21.41
CA PHE A 31 6.83 10.19 -20.83
C PHE A 31 6.56 10.37 -19.35
N LEU A 32 7.52 10.92 -18.59
CA LEU A 32 7.37 11.14 -17.15
C LEU A 32 6.27 12.16 -16.87
N GLU A 33 6.20 13.24 -17.64
CA GLU A 33 5.18 14.29 -17.51
C GLU A 33 3.76 13.74 -17.75
N ILE A 34 3.58 12.99 -18.85
CA ILE A 34 2.31 12.34 -19.17
C ILE A 34 1.97 11.30 -18.11
N PHE A 35 2.94 10.47 -17.71
CA PHE A 35 2.74 9.44 -16.71
C PHE A 35 2.34 10.03 -15.36
N ILE A 36 3.01 11.06 -14.88
CA ILE A 36 2.69 11.73 -13.61
C ILE A 36 1.28 12.32 -13.67
N THR A 37 0.94 12.99 -14.78
CA THR A 37 -0.38 13.59 -14.96
C THR A 37 -1.49 12.56 -14.94
N GLU A 38 -1.35 11.49 -15.72
CA GLU A 38 -2.34 10.41 -15.78
C GLU A 38 -2.39 9.61 -14.48
N PHE A 39 -1.24 9.32 -13.87
CA PHE A 39 -1.18 8.66 -12.56
C PHE A 39 -1.90 9.49 -11.50
N TYR A 40 -1.70 10.81 -11.49
CA TYR A 40 -2.36 11.70 -10.56
C TYR A 40 -3.88 11.66 -10.75
N LYS A 41 -4.38 11.76 -11.98
CA LYS A 41 -5.82 11.77 -12.28
C LYS A 41 -6.48 10.41 -12.03
N VAL A 42 -5.86 9.30 -12.45
CA VAL A 42 -6.49 7.97 -12.43
C VAL A 42 -6.35 7.29 -11.08
N ILE A 43 -5.20 7.43 -10.40
CA ILE A 43 -4.90 6.68 -9.18
C ILE A 43 -4.92 7.59 -7.97
N TRP A 44 -4.26 8.75 -8.03
CA TRP A 44 -4.08 9.59 -6.84
C TRP A 44 -5.36 10.33 -6.44
N GLN A 45 -5.99 11.02 -7.37
CA GLN A 45 -7.16 11.86 -7.12
C GLN A 45 -8.36 11.06 -6.57
N PRO A 46 -8.77 9.90 -7.13
CA PRO A 46 -9.87 9.13 -6.57
C PRO A 46 -9.58 8.62 -5.16
N ARG A 47 -8.33 8.26 -4.86
CA ARG A 47 -7.93 7.83 -3.50
C ARG A 47 -7.94 9.00 -2.53
N TYR A 48 -7.48 10.17 -2.97
CA TYR A 48 -7.54 11.38 -2.18
C TYR A 48 -8.99 11.75 -1.85
N ASP A 49 -9.89 11.67 -2.83
CA ASP A 49 -11.31 11.95 -2.65
C ASP A 49 -11.95 10.99 -1.65
N ILE A 50 -11.65 9.68 -1.74
CA ILE A 50 -12.11 8.67 -0.76
C ILE A 50 -11.61 9.01 0.66
N VAL A 51 -10.35 9.38 0.81
CA VAL A 51 -9.78 9.73 2.12
C VAL A 51 -10.39 11.01 2.67
N THR A 52 -10.66 11.98 1.79
CA THR A 52 -11.26 13.27 2.16
C THR A 52 -12.72 13.09 2.56
N ASP A 53 -13.49 12.32 1.79
CA ASP A 53 -14.86 11.95 2.13
C ASP A 53 -14.94 11.16 3.43
N TRP A 54 -14.01 10.22 3.67
CA TRP A 54 -13.89 9.52 4.94
C TRP A 54 -13.58 10.46 6.12
N LYS A 55 -12.70 11.44 5.92
CA LYS A 55 -12.40 12.46 6.94
C LYS A 55 -13.62 13.34 7.22
N CYS A 56 -14.38 13.74 6.21
CA CYS A 56 -15.60 14.53 6.34
C CYS A 56 -16.70 13.73 7.09
N THR A 57 -16.94 12.49 6.70
CA THR A 57 -17.96 11.62 7.33
C THR A 57 -17.59 11.22 8.77
N LYS A 58 -16.31 10.94 9.08
CA LYS A 58 -15.87 10.72 10.47
C LYS A 58 -15.73 11.99 11.29
N GLY A 59 -15.41 13.13 10.67
CA GLY A 59 -15.40 14.45 11.29
C GLY A 59 -16.79 14.84 11.79
N ASN A 60 -17.82 14.61 10.98
CA ASN A 60 -19.22 14.82 11.36
C ASN A 60 -19.68 13.88 12.49
N LYS A 61 -19.17 12.64 12.55
CA LYS A 61 -19.47 11.71 13.66
C LYS A 61 -18.83 12.10 15.00
N LYS A 62 -17.82 12.98 15.04
CA LYS A 62 -17.25 13.43 16.33
C LYS A 62 -18.25 14.24 17.17
N GLN A 63 -19.24 14.88 16.54
CA GLN A 63 -20.31 15.57 17.26
C GLN A 63 -21.32 14.59 17.88
N ASP A 64 -21.48 13.40 17.30
CA ASP A 64 -22.38 12.34 17.77
C ASP A 64 -21.75 11.38 18.80
N LEU A 65 -20.43 11.46 19.04
CA LEU A 65 -19.75 10.62 20.05
C LEU A 65 -20.16 10.91 21.50
N ARG A 66 -20.98 11.95 21.75
CA ARG A 66 -21.66 12.14 23.05
C ARG A 66 -22.85 11.20 23.26
N LYS A 67 -23.23 10.39 22.26
CA LYS A 67 -24.20 9.29 22.44
C LYS A 67 -23.44 8.05 22.91
N LYS A 68 -23.70 7.65 24.16
CA LYS A 68 -23.20 6.38 24.72
C LYS A 68 -23.55 5.24 23.75
N ILE A 69 -22.53 4.51 23.29
CA ILE A 69 -22.72 3.29 22.50
C ILE A 69 -23.49 2.31 23.39
N PRO A 70 -24.67 1.79 22.98
CA PRO A 70 -25.36 0.78 23.74
C PRO A 70 -24.48 -0.47 23.79
N VAL A 71 -24.26 -0.99 25.00
CA VAL A 71 -23.35 -2.10 25.35
C VAL A 71 -23.55 -3.36 24.48
N GLN A 72 -24.69 -3.46 23.79
CA GLN A 72 -25.06 -4.55 22.89
C GLN A 72 -24.42 -4.50 21.49
N GLN A 73 -23.78 -3.39 21.07
CA GLN A 73 -23.12 -3.28 19.76
C GLN A 73 -21.61 -3.60 19.77
N CYS A 74 -21.07 -4.09 20.89
CA CYS A 74 -19.72 -4.62 20.90
C CYS A 74 -19.67 -5.89 20.06
N ILE A 75 -19.01 -5.83 18.90
CA ILE A 75 -18.59 -7.02 18.15
C ILE A 75 -17.73 -7.85 19.12
N VAL A 76 -18.27 -8.98 19.58
CA VAL A 76 -17.53 -9.93 20.41
C VAL A 76 -16.50 -10.58 19.51
N TYR A 77 -15.32 -9.99 19.41
CA TYR A 77 -14.16 -10.68 18.87
C TYR A 77 -13.91 -11.88 19.79
N LYS A 78 -14.04 -13.10 19.25
CA LYS A 78 -13.52 -14.31 19.90
C LYS A 78 -12.01 -14.11 20.07
N ARG A 79 -11.62 -13.63 21.25
CA ARG A 79 -10.22 -13.49 21.62
C ARG A 79 -9.68 -14.90 21.73
N ILE A 80 -8.81 -15.29 20.81
CA ILE A 80 -8.10 -16.57 20.91
C ILE A 80 -7.30 -16.49 22.22
N PRO A 81 -7.47 -17.43 23.17
CA PRO A 81 -6.70 -17.41 24.41
C PRO A 81 -5.22 -17.49 24.06
N THR A 82 -4.41 -16.59 24.59
CA THR A 82 -2.97 -16.58 24.42
C THR A 82 -2.32 -16.67 25.78
N GLN A 83 -1.28 -17.48 25.89
CA GLN A 83 -0.48 -17.57 27.10
C GLN A 83 0.68 -16.59 26.99
N GLN A 84 0.83 -15.71 27.97
CA GLN A 84 2.00 -14.85 28.08
C GLN A 84 2.98 -15.46 29.08
N VAL A 85 4.21 -15.66 28.63
CA VAL A 85 5.36 -16.13 29.42
C VAL A 85 6.50 -15.12 29.19
N GLU A 86 7.49 -15.05 30.07
CA GLU A 86 8.59 -14.06 29.99
C GLU A 86 9.27 -13.94 28.61
N ASP A 87 9.38 -15.05 27.86
CA ASP A 87 10.00 -15.08 26.53
C ASP A 87 9.05 -14.74 25.36
N GLY A 88 7.74 -14.58 25.58
CA GLY A 88 6.82 -14.15 24.52
C GLY A 88 5.35 -14.51 24.70
N THR A 89 4.57 -14.19 23.66
CA THR A 89 3.15 -14.54 23.58
C THR A 89 2.98 -15.76 22.69
N TYR A 90 2.29 -16.78 23.17
CA TYR A 90 2.08 -18.04 22.46
C TYR A 90 0.59 -18.29 22.20
N ASP A 91 0.26 -18.96 21.10
CA ASP A 91 -1.07 -19.52 20.88
C ASP A 91 -1.27 -20.80 21.72
N LEU A 92 -2.50 -21.29 21.83
CA LEU A 92 -2.81 -22.56 22.51
C LEU A 92 -2.18 -23.81 21.86
N LYS A 93 -1.51 -23.65 20.72
CA LYS A 93 -0.74 -24.70 20.03
C LYS A 93 0.77 -24.48 20.20
N GLU A 94 1.17 -23.69 21.19
CA GLU A 94 2.56 -23.34 21.55
C GLU A 94 3.37 -22.64 20.44
N ARG A 95 2.70 -22.03 19.45
CA ARG A 95 3.39 -21.25 18.41
C ARG A 95 3.61 -19.82 18.90
N LYS A 96 4.86 -19.35 18.76
CA LYS A 96 5.27 -17.99 19.15
C LYS A 96 4.60 -16.96 18.24
N ILE A 97 3.77 -16.10 18.83
CA ILE A 97 3.10 -14.99 18.15
C ILE A 97 4.03 -13.78 18.19
N PHE A 98 4.56 -13.42 17.04
CA PHE A 98 5.35 -12.21 16.88
C PHE A 98 4.44 -10.99 16.73
N LYS A 99 4.77 -9.89 17.43
CA LYS A 99 4.17 -8.58 17.14
C LYS A 99 4.55 -8.15 15.72
N CYS A 100 3.65 -7.45 15.04
CA CYS A 100 3.80 -7.03 13.64
C CYS A 100 5.15 -6.32 13.35
N SER A 101 5.66 -5.52 14.30
CA SER A 101 6.97 -4.87 14.17
C SER A 101 8.18 -5.83 14.24
N LYS A 102 8.05 -6.98 14.91
CA LYS A 102 9.08 -8.04 14.96
C LYS A 102 8.99 -9.01 13.78
N GLN A 103 7.86 -9.09 13.07
CA GLN A 103 7.73 -9.97 11.90
C GLN A 103 8.61 -9.48 10.73
N SER A 104 8.74 -8.16 10.55
CA SER A 104 9.57 -7.59 9.48
C SER A 104 11.07 -7.88 9.65
N SER A 105 11.56 -8.04 10.89
CA SER A 105 12.97 -8.32 11.15
C SER A 105 13.34 -9.80 10.95
N VAL A 106 12.45 -10.74 11.28
CA VAL A 106 12.70 -12.19 11.08
C VAL A 106 12.77 -12.57 9.60
N VAL A 107 12.00 -11.88 8.74
CA VAL A 107 12.06 -12.12 7.29
C VAL A 107 13.41 -11.68 6.70
N LEU A 108 14.03 -10.63 7.25
CA LEU A 108 15.31 -10.11 6.77
C LEU A 108 16.50 -10.99 7.17
N GLU A 109 16.48 -11.65 8.33
CA GLU A 109 17.54 -12.57 8.73
C GLU A 109 17.59 -13.86 7.90
N LYS A 110 16.45 -14.33 7.38
CA LYS A 110 16.40 -15.54 6.53
C LYS A 110 16.91 -15.33 5.10
N ILE A 111 17.22 -14.09 4.72
CA ILE A 111 17.69 -13.73 3.36
C ILE A 111 19.23 -13.58 3.34
N LYS A 112 19.92 -13.78 4.47
CA LYS A 112 21.39 -13.85 4.55
C LYS A 112 21.87 -15.30 4.49
#